data_AF-A0A4D6MRN0-F1
#
_entry.id   AF-A0A4D6MRN0-F1
#
_cell.length_a   1.000
_cell.length_b   1.000
_cell.length_c   1.000
_cell.angle_alpha   90.00
_cell.angle_beta   90.00
_cell.angle_gamma   90.00
#
_symmetry.space_group_name_H-M   'P 1'
#
loop_
_entity.id
_entity.type
_entity.pdbx_description
1 polymer ?
#
loop_
_entity_poly.entity_id
_entity_poly.type
_entity_poly.pdbx_seq_one_letter_code
_entity_poly.pdbx_strand_id
1 'polypeptide(L)'
;MEESNTLTREPFLAQEQQTSSSLINHLYIGHFLARWDARMWEFSVGLYMVNIWPDSLLYAAIYGAIESASIALFGPIIGRWVDKLSYVKVLQLWLVTQNLSFVIAGATVVVLLVNSSLKFTNFSAFTLLLWTINICGGIGVLSTLAGTILIEREWLLVIAEGQPPEFLTKINSVIRRIDLTCKLLAPVITGFIISFVSLEASAITLALWNTVSVWVEYWLFTSVYNGIPALGESSQKRMARLSQSDQQRSNPTLEEDSLFSVTGGSSELVDRKHSKKLCEKISEIPYVAAWKVYLKQPVAIPGLALAFLYFTVLSFGTLMTATLEWEGIPAYVIGIARGISAVIGIVATVAYPMLQSKITTIRTGLWSVWSQWTCLLPCIAAMWIHRGFLSSYILMGSVAISRLGLWMFDLSVLQQMQAS
;
A
#
# COMPACT_ATOMS: atom_id res chain seq x y z
N MET A 1 -48.59 -10.80 27.08
CA MET A 1 -47.19 -11.23 27.28
C MET A 1 -46.33 -10.98 26.04
N GLU A 2 -46.89 -10.87 24.83
CA GLU A 2 -46.14 -10.53 23.61
C GLU A 2 -45.78 -9.03 23.47
N GLU A 3 -46.62 -8.09 23.91
CA GLU A 3 -46.32 -6.64 23.85
C GLU A 3 -45.17 -6.20 24.77
N SER A 4 -44.91 -6.93 25.85
CA SER A 4 -43.75 -6.66 26.73
C SER A 4 -42.43 -7.11 26.09
N ASN A 5 -42.47 -8.05 25.14
CA ASN A 5 -41.28 -8.56 24.47
C ASN A 5 -40.89 -7.68 23.26
N THR A 6 -41.84 -7.00 22.62
CA THR A 6 -41.56 -6.06 21.52
C THR A 6 -40.94 -4.76 22.01
N LEU A 7 -41.47 -4.18 23.10
CA LEU A 7 -40.95 -2.93 23.70
C LEU A 7 -39.53 -3.06 24.29
N THR A 8 -39.10 -4.28 24.67
CA THR A 8 -37.74 -4.50 25.18
C THR A 8 -36.74 -4.82 24.05
N ARG A 9 -37.23 -5.29 22.90
CA ARG A 9 -36.41 -5.70 21.74
C ARG A 9 -36.07 -4.53 20.82
N GLU A 10 -36.96 -3.57 20.65
CA GLU A 10 -36.70 -2.34 19.88
C GLU A 10 -35.56 -1.47 20.44
N PRO A 11 -35.49 -1.15 21.75
CA PRO A 11 -34.36 -0.39 22.29
C PRO A 11 -33.05 -1.19 22.25
N PHE A 12 -33.11 -2.52 22.35
CA PHE A 12 -31.93 -3.38 22.25
C PHE A 12 -31.35 -3.40 20.83
N LEU A 13 -32.20 -3.50 19.80
CA LEU A 13 -31.80 -3.42 18.40
C LEU A 13 -31.30 -2.01 18.03
N ALA A 14 -31.94 -0.95 18.53
CA ALA A 14 -31.47 0.41 18.35
C ALA A 14 -30.11 0.65 19.01
N GLN A 15 -29.88 0.08 20.19
CA GLN A 15 -28.63 0.19 20.93
C GLN A 15 -27.51 -0.68 20.31
N GLU A 16 -27.80 -1.89 19.82
CA GLU A 16 -26.86 -2.69 19.02
C GLU A 16 -26.48 -1.98 17.72
N GLN A 17 -27.46 -1.38 17.03
CA GLN A 17 -27.24 -0.68 15.77
C GLN A 17 -26.47 0.64 15.95
N GLN A 18 -26.71 1.36 17.05
CA GLN A 18 -25.96 2.56 17.42
C GLN A 18 -24.53 2.23 17.88
N THR A 19 -24.35 1.14 18.63
CA THR A 19 -23.02 0.66 19.06
C THR A 19 -22.19 0.20 17.86
N SER A 20 -22.81 -0.54 16.92
CA SER A 20 -22.19 -0.93 15.65
C SER A 20 -21.75 0.28 14.82
N SER A 21 -22.58 1.31 14.70
CA SER A 21 -22.22 2.54 13.98
C SER A 21 -21.05 3.30 14.62
N SER A 22 -20.98 3.35 15.94
CA SER A 22 -19.87 3.98 16.65
C SER A 22 -18.56 3.23 16.38
N LEU A 23 -18.56 1.90 16.48
CA LEU A 23 -17.39 1.06 16.24
C LEU A 23 -16.90 1.16 14.79
N ILE A 24 -17.81 1.22 13.82
CA ILE A 24 -17.45 1.44 12.41
C ILE A 24 -16.79 2.82 12.23
N ASN A 25 -17.22 3.85 12.96
CA ASN A 25 -16.53 5.15 12.93
C ASN A 25 -15.13 5.08 13.57
N HIS A 26 -14.94 4.32 14.65
CA HIS A 26 -13.61 4.09 15.23
C HIS A 26 -12.68 3.40 14.22
N LEU A 27 -13.20 2.43 13.47
CA LEU A 27 -12.49 1.76 12.38
C LEU A 27 -12.06 2.76 11.30
N TYR A 28 -12.97 3.65 10.88
CA TYR A 28 -12.66 4.68 9.87
C TYR A 28 -11.62 5.69 10.35
N ILE A 29 -11.72 6.16 11.59
CA ILE A 29 -10.75 7.11 12.15
C ILE A 29 -9.39 6.44 12.30
N GLY A 30 -9.34 5.20 12.81
CA GLY A 30 -8.09 4.45 12.95
C GLY A 30 -7.44 4.17 11.61
N HIS A 31 -8.23 3.79 10.60
CA HIS A 31 -7.74 3.58 9.26
C HIS A 31 -7.27 4.89 8.60
N PHE A 32 -7.97 6.01 8.83
CA PHE A 32 -7.54 7.32 8.36
C PHE A 32 -6.18 7.70 8.94
N LEU A 33 -5.98 7.57 10.26
CA LEU A 33 -4.70 7.87 10.91
C LEU A 33 -3.57 7.01 10.34
N ALA A 34 -3.77 5.70 10.25
CA ALA A 34 -2.73 4.78 9.77
C ALA A 34 -2.34 5.05 8.31
N ARG A 35 -3.31 5.45 7.47
CA ARG A 35 -3.08 5.84 6.08
C ARG A 35 -2.44 7.22 5.99
N TRP A 36 -2.87 8.16 6.81
CA TRP A 36 -2.31 9.50 6.87
C TRP A 36 -0.81 9.45 7.17
N ASP A 37 -0.43 8.72 8.21
CA ASP A 37 0.94 8.56 8.68
C ASP A 37 1.85 7.97 7.60
N ALA A 38 1.40 6.86 6.99
CA ALA A 38 2.13 6.22 5.90
C ALA A 38 2.32 7.16 4.69
N ARG A 39 1.30 7.94 4.32
CA ARG A 39 1.38 8.85 3.16
C ARG A 39 2.20 10.10 3.45
N MET A 40 2.17 10.60 4.68
CA MET A 40 3.07 11.67 5.12
C MET A 40 4.52 11.20 5.01
N TRP A 41 4.86 10.01 5.53
CA TRP A 41 6.21 9.46 5.46
C TRP A 41 6.69 9.26 4.02
N GLU A 42 5.88 8.58 3.18
CA GLU A 42 6.19 8.29 1.77
C GLU A 42 6.55 9.56 0.97
N PHE A 43 5.86 10.67 1.23
CA PHE A 43 6.17 11.94 0.58
C PHE A 43 7.46 12.56 1.11
N SER A 44 7.60 12.60 2.43
CA SER A 44 8.63 13.37 3.12
C SER A 44 10.02 12.78 2.93
N VAL A 45 10.12 11.45 2.99
CA VAL A 45 11.39 10.74 2.82
C VAL A 45 12.03 11.00 1.45
N GLY A 46 11.21 11.20 0.42
CA GLY A 46 11.68 11.63 -0.90
C GLY A 46 12.40 12.97 -0.85
N LEU A 47 11.80 13.97 -0.19
CA LEU A 47 12.38 15.31 -0.04
C LEU A 47 13.60 15.31 0.89
N TYR A 48 13.59 14.48 1.94
CA TYR A 48 14.75 14.29 2.81
C TYR A 48 15.95 13.76 2.04
N MET A 49 15.78 12.71 1.23
CA MET A 49 16.86 12.11 0.47
C MET A 49 17.47 13.08 -0.57
N VAL A 50 16.64 13.92 -1.19
CA VAL A 50 17.11 14.96 -2.13
C VAL A 50 17.94 16.01 -1.41
N ASN A 51 17.51 16.46 -0.22
CA ASN A 51 18.25 17.48 0.53
C ASN A 51 19.53 16.94 1.19
N ILE A 52 19.56 15.65 1.56
CA ILE A 52 20.76 14.99 2.09
C ILE A 52 21.87 14.97 1.03
N TRP A 53 21.52 14.80 -0.24
CA TRP A 53 22.48 14.85 -1.36
C TRP A 53 21.93 15.65 -2.56
N PRO A 54 22.09 16.98 -2.55
CA PRO A 54 21.49 17.85 -3.57
C PRO A 54 21.98 17.58 -5.00
N ASP A 55 23.22 17.09 -5.14
CA ASP A 55 23.86 16.90 -6.45
C ASP A 55 23.34 15.66 -7.21
N SER A 56 22.54 14.80 -6.58
CA SER A 56 22.09 13.55 -7.18
C SER A 56 20.81 12.99 -6.56
N LEU A 57 19.92 12.50 -7.41
CA LEU A 57 18.68 11.82 -7.01
C LEU A 57 18.89 10.36 -6.61
N LEU A 58 20.14 9.90 -6.58
CA LEU A 58 20.51 8.51 -6.35
C LEU A 58 19.89 7.95 -5.06
N TYR A 59 20.00 8.66 -3.93
CA TYR A 59 19.52 8.14 -2.64
C TYR A 59 17.99 8.07 -2.56
N ALA A 60 17.28 9.02 -3.20
CA ALA A 60 15.83 8.95 -3.30
C ALA A 60 15.38 7.76 -4.18
N ALA A 61 16.11 7.49 -5.27
CA ALA A 61 15.85 6.34 -6.13
C ALA A 61 16.15 5.01 -5.45
N ILE A 62 17.28 4.90 -4.74
CA ILE A 62 17.64 3.70 -3.96
C ILE A 62 16.56 3.41 -2.90
N TYR A 63 16.12 4.44 -2.19
CA TYR A 63 15.08 4.29 -1.17
C TYR A 63 13.76 3.76 -1.76
N GLY A 64 13.25 4.39 -2.83
CA GLY A 64 12.04 3.92 -3.49
C GLY A 64 12.18 2.51 -4.08
N ALA A 65 13.37 2.16 -4.57
CA ALA A 65 13.67 0.82 -5.07
C ALA A 65 13.65 -0.23 -3.93
N ILE A 66 14.20 0.09 -2.77
CA ILE A 66 14.22 -0.81 -1.61
C ILE A 66 12.82 -1.04 -1.06
N GLU A 67 11.98 0.00 -0.93
CA GLU A 67 10.58 -0.18 -0.50
C GLU A 67 9.80 -1.07 -1.49
N SER A 68 9.94 -0.78 -2.79
CA SER A 68 9.26 -1.54 -3.84
C SER A 68 9.72 -3.00 -3.89
N ALA A 69 11.03 -3.24 -3.81
CA ALA A 69 11.61 -4.58 -3.75
C ALA A 69 11.18 -5.32 -2.48
N SER A 70 11.08 -4.63 -1.35
CA SER A 70 10.61 -5.20 -0.09
C SER A 70 9.19 -5.76 -0.25
N ILE A 71 8.25 -4.95 -0.76
CA ILE A 71 6.87 -5.41 -1.02
C ILE A 71 6.86 -6.57 -2.02
N ALA A 72 7.59 -6.47 -3.12
CA ALA A 72 7.59 -7.49 -4.17
C ALA A 72 8.10 -8.85 -3.68
N LEU A 73 9.20 -8.86 -2.92
CA LEU A 73 9.85 -10.08 -2.44
C LEU A 73 9.15 -10.66 -1.21
N PHE A 74 8.78 -9.81 -0.25
CA PHE A 74 8.28 -10.25 1.05
C PHE A 74 6.76 -10.14 1.21
N GLY A 75 6.03 -9.49 0.29
CA GLY A 75 4.58 -9.36 0.34
C GLY A 75 3.83 -10.70 0.49
N PRO A 76 4.16 -11.74 -0.30
CA PRO A 76 3.55 -13.07 -0.13
C PRO A 76 3.92 -13.76 1.20
N ILE A 77 5.06 -13.41 1.81
CA ILE A 77 5.44 -13.91 3.13
C ILE A 77 4.59 -13.22 4.21
N ILE A 78 4.43 -11.90 4.11
CA ILE A 78 3.57 -11.12 5.01
C ILE A 78 2.13 -11.62 4.96
N GLY A 79 1.55 -11.87 3.77
CA GLY A 79 0.20 -12.43 3.66
C GLY A 79 0.05 -13.74 4.43
N ARG A 80 0.97 -14.69 4.22
CA ARG A 80 0.96 -15.97 4.97
C ARG A 80 1.18 -15.80 6.47
N TRP A 81 1.93 -14.78 6.89
CA TRP A 81 2.11 -14.46 8.31
C TRP A 81 0.83 -13.93 8.92
N VAL A 82 0.13 -13.03 8.23
CA VAL A 82 -1.18 -12.51 8.66
C VAL A 82 -2.20 -13.66 8.79
N ASP A 83 -2.16 -14.63 7.90
CA ASP A 83 -3.06 -15.80 7.94
C ASP A 83 -2.77 -16.74 9.12
N LYS A 84 -1.52 -16.82 9.58
CA LYS A 84 -1.09 -17.74 10.66
C LYS A 84 -1.22 -17.18 12.06
N LEU A 85 -1.40 -15.87 12.20
CA LEU A 85 -1.45 -15.18 13.49
C LEU A 85 -2.89 -14.82 13.85
N SER A 86 -3.15 -14.60 15.15
CA SER A 86 -4.43 -14.05 15.60
C SER A 86 -4.52 -12.57 15.25
N TYR A 87 -5.73 -12.05 15.07
CA TYR A 87 -5.93 -10.64 14.68
C TYR A 87 -5.24 -9.66 15.63
N VAL A 88 -5.31 -9.90 16.94
CA VAL A 88 -4.64 -9.06 17.94
C VAL A 88 -3.12 -9.08 17.78
N LYS A 89 -2.52 -10.25 17.50
CA LYS A 89 -1.07 -10.36 17.29
C LYS A 89 -0.63 -9.65 16.00
N VAL A 90 -1.40 -9.78 14.92
CA VAL A 90 -1.13 -9.06 13.67
C VAL A 90 -1.22 -7.56 13.89
N LEU A 91 -2.27 -7.09 14.59
CA LEU A 91 -2.47 -5.69 14.92
C LEU A 91 -1.31 -5.11 15.75
N GLN A 92 -0.91 -5.81 16.82
CA GLN A 92 0.22 -5.40 17.66
C GLN A 92 1.53 -5.35 16.87
N LEU A 93 1.82 -6.41 16.11
CA LEU A 93 3.05 -6.49 15.32
C LEU A 93 3.09 -5.38 14.28
N TRP A 94 1.99 -5.13 13.57
CA TRP A 94 1.86 -4.05 12.60
C TRP A 94 2.16 -2.70 13.25
N LEU A 95 1.37 -2.28 14.24
CA LEU A 95 1.49 -0.94 14.83
C LEU A 95 2.86 -0.69 15.45
N VAL A 96 3.40 -1.67 16.20
CA VAL A 96 4.71 -1.52 16.86
C VAL A 96 5.84 -1.44 15.83
N THR A 97 5.86 -2.34 14.83
CA THR A 97 6.96 -2.37 13.86
C THR A 97 6.93 -1.18 12.91
N GLN A 98 5.74 -0.72 12.51
CA GLN A 98 5.58 0.46 11.66
C GLN A 98 6.03 1.72 12.42
N ASN A 99 5.54 1.93 13.64
CA ASN A 99 5.90 3.10 14.43
C ASN A 99 7.40 3.13 14.75
N LEU A 100 7.98 2.01 15.19
CA LEU A 100 9.41 1.93 15.48
C LEU A 100 10.26 2.24 14.24
N SER A 101 9.86 1.71 13.07
CA SER A 101 10.51 2.00 11.80
C SER A 101 10.50 3.50 11.49
N PHE A 102 9.32 4.15 11.53
CA PHE A 102 9.22 5.57 11.18
C PHE A 102 9.91 6.49 12.18
N VAL A 103 9.88 6.17 13.48
CA VAL A 103 10.58 6.95 14.51
C VAL A 103 12.10 6.84 14.36
N ILE A 104 12.63 5.62 14.17
CA ILE A 104 14.07 5.43 13.95
C ILE A 104 14.51 6.12 12.67
N ALA A 105 13.77 5.94 11.57
CA ALA A 105 14.09 6.57 10.29
C ALA A 105 14.02 8.11 10.38
N GLY A 106 12.96 8.65 11.00
CA GLY A 106 12.79 10.09 11.21
C GLY A 106 13.89 10.69 12.08
N ALA A 107 14.23 10.06 13.20
CA ALA A 107 15.34 10.50 14.06
C ALA A 107 16.69 10.47 13.31
N THR A 108 16.91 9.43 12.51
CA THR A 108 18.13 9.30 11.68
C THR A 108 18.21 10.40 10.62
N VAL A 109 17.09 10.75 9.99
CA VAL A 109 16.99 11.89 9.07
C VAL A 109 17.35 13.19 9.78
N VAL A 110 16.79 13.45 10.97
CA VAL A 110 17.11 14.66 11.75
C VAL A 110 18.61 14.76 12.04
N VAL A 111 19.24 13.65 12.46
CA VAL A 111 20.69 13.61 12.71
C VAL A 111 21.50 13.96 11.45
N LEU A 112 21.10 13.45 10.29
CA LEU A 112 21.76 13.72 9.01
C LEU A 112 21.57 15.16 8.54
N LEU A 113 20.39 15.75 8.76
CA LEU A 113 20.09 17.13 8.37
C LEU A 113 20.85 18.14 9.25
N VAL A 114 20.84 17.95 10.57
CA VAL A 114 21.54 18.84 11.51
C VAL A 114 23.06 18.75 11.34
N ASN A 115 23.59 17.53 11.15
CA ASN A 115 25.03 17.30 11.01
C ASN A 115 25.43 17.12 9.53
N SER A 116 25.07 18.08 8.69
CA SER A 116 25.31 18.04 7.24
C SER A 116 26.80 17.91 6.85
N SER A 117 27.74 18.21 7.76
CA SER A 117 29.17 18.01 7.58
C SER A 117 29.61 16.53 7.64
N LEU A 118 28.77 15.63 8.17
CA LEU A 118 29.08 14.19 8.31
C LEU A 118 29.46 13.53 6.98
N LYS A 119 28.88 14.00 5.86
CA LYS A 119 29.19 13.49 4.52
C LYS A 119 30.66 13.66 4.13
N PHE A 120 31.33 14.68 4.68
CA PHE A 120 32.75 14.96 4.40
C PHE A 120 33.66 14.53 5.54
N THR A 121 33.21 14.63 6.80
CA THR A 121 34.05 14.29 7.95
C THR A 121 34.09 12.80 8.23
N ASN A 122 32.97 12.08 8.11
CA ASN A 122 32.85 10.66 8.46
C ASN A 122 31.91 9.93 7.48
N PHE A 123 32.39 9.68 6.26
CA PHE A 123 31.59 9.04 5.20
C PHE A 123 31.03 7.66 5.59
N SER A 124 31.75 6.90 6.43
CA SER A 124 31.28 5.61 6.95
C SER A 124 30.03 5.77 7.84
N ALA A 125 30.04 6.73 8.77
CA ALA A 125 28.88 7.00 9.62
C ALA A 125 27.69 7.51 8.80
N PHE A 126 27.93 8.40 7.83
CA PHE A 126 26.91 8.86 6.89
C PHE A 126 26.23 7.69 6.14
N THR A 127 27.04 6.77 5.61
CA THR A 127 26.56 5.59 4.88
C THR A 127 25.76 4.65 5.78
N LEU A 128 26.17 4.44 7.03
CA LEU A 128 25.45 3.62 8.00
C LEU A 128 24.07 4.20 8.33
N LEU A 129 23.98 5.52 8.53
CA LEU A 129 22.71 6.20 8.78
C LEU A 129 21.78 6.11 7.56
N LEU A 130 22.32 6.25 6.34
CA LEU A 130 21.54 6.04 5.12
C LEU A 130 20.98 4.61 5.01
N TRP A 131 21.80 3.59 5.25
CA TRP A 131 21.33 2.20 5.28
C TRP A 131 20.26 1.97 6.33
N THR A 132 20.40 2.59 7.50
CA THR A 132 19.41 2.53 8.58
C THR A 132 18.05 3.05 8.12
N ILE A 133 18.01 4.20 7.43
CA ILE A 133 16.77 4.78 6.90
C ILE A 133 16.12 3.84 5.88
N ASN A 134 16.93 3.29 4.96
CA ASN A 134 16.44 2.39 3.91
C ASN A 134 15.86 1.08 4.47
N ILE A 135 16.55 0.46 5.43
CA ILE A 135 16.07 -0.77 6.08
C ILE A 135 14.79 -0.49 6.86
N CYS A 136 14.74 0.62 7.60
CA CYS A 136 13.53 1.02 8.30
C CYS A 136 12.37 1.23 7.32
N GLY A 137 12.59 1.95 6.22
CA GLY A 137 11.58 2.13 5.16
C GLY A 137 11.01 0.82 4.63
N GLY A 138 11.88 -0.14 4.31
CA GLY A 138 11.49 -1.49 3.89
C GLY A 138 10.64 -2.23 4.95
N ILE A 139 11.01 -2.15 6.22
CA ILE A 139 10.23 -2.74 7.33
C ILE A 139 8.88 -2.02 7.49
N GLY A 140 8.88 -0.69 7.41
CA GLY A 140 7.70 0.15 7.58
C GLY A 140 6.65 -0.12 6.51
N VAL A 141 7.07 -0.26 5.24
CA VAL A 141 6.15 -0.56 4.13
C VAL A 141 5.58 -1.98 4.22
N LEU A 142 6.38 -2.96 4.65
CA LEU A 142 5.91 -4.33 4.88
C LEU A 142 4.93 -4.42 6.05
N SER A 143 5.19 -3.65 7.10
CA SER A 143 4.29 -3.54 8.24
C SER A 143 2.96 -2.90 7.83
N THR A 144 3.01 -1.80 7.05
CA THR A 144 1.83 -1.15 6.47
C THR A 144 1.01 -2.12 5.59
N LEU A 145 1.68 -3.01 4.84
CA LEU A 145 1.02 -4.04 4.05
C LEU A 145 0.29 -5.05 4.94
N ALA A 146 0.88 -5.49 6.05
CA ALA A 146 0.23 -6.39 7.00
C ALA A 146 -1.06 -5.79 7.56
N GLY A 147 -1.03 -4.52 7.96
CA GLY A 147 -2.21 -3.78 8.41
C GLY A 147 -3.28 -3.62 7.35
N THR A 148 -2.87 -3.36 6.11
CA THR A 148 -3.78 -3.27 4.96
C THR A 148 -4.54 -4.59 4.76
N ILE A 149 -3.84 -5.72 4.79
CA ILE A 149 -4.46 -7.04 4.66
C ILE A 149 -5.41 -7.29 5.83
N LEU A 150 -4.96 -7.04 7.07
CA LEU A 150 -5.77 -7.25 8.26
C LEU A 150 -7.08 -6.45 8.23
N ILE A 151 -7.00 -5.16 7.93
CA ILE A 151 -8.19 -4.30 7.96
C ILE A 151 -9.05 -4.54 6.72
N GLU A 152 -8.52 -4.30 5.52
CA GLU A 152 -9.32 -4.23 4.31
C GLU A 152 -9.79 -5.58 3.79
N ARG A 153 -9.01 -6.65 4.01
CA ARG A 153 -9.34 -7.98 3.50
C ARG A 153 -10.01 -8.87 4.54
N GLU A 154 -9.52 -8.83 5.77
CA GLU A 154 -10.01 -9.72 6.83
C GLU A 154 -11.15 -9.06 7.64
N TRP A 155 -10.89 -7.92 8.27
CA TRP A 155 -11.87 -7.32 9.18
C TRP A 155 -13.12 -6.84 8.44
N LEU A 156 -12.98 -6.18 7.29
CA LEU A 156 -14.14 -5.74 6.52
C LEU A 156 -15.03 -6.89 6.07
N LEU A 157 -14.43 -8.01 5.67
CA LEU A 157 -15.15 -9.21 5.27
C LEU A 157 -15.94 -9.81 6.44
N VAL A 158 -15.30 -9.95 7.61
CA VAL A 158 -15.93 -10.51 8.81
C VAL A 158 -17.03 -9.59 9.36
N ILE A 159 -16.81 -8.27 9.35
CA ILE A 159 -17.81 -7.29 9.81
C ILE A 159 -19.05 -7.30 8.89
N ALA A 160 -18.88 -7.60 7.61
CA ALA A 160 -19.97 -7.73 6.66
C ALA A 160 -20.63 -9.12 6.64
N GLU A 161 -20.08 -10.11 7.35
CA GLU A 161 -20.63 -11.46 7.38
C GLU A 161 -22.02 -11.44 8.03
N GLY A 162 -23.04 -11.92 7.31
CA GLY A 162 -24.44 -11.89 7.75
C GLY A 162 -25.19 -10.58 7.48
N GLN A 163 -24.55 -9.58 6.86
CA GLN A 163 -25.18 -8.33 6.40
C GLN A 163 -25.54 -8.39 4.90
N PRO A 164 -26.46 -7.54 4.40
CA PRO A 164 -26.73 -7.46 2.97
C PRO A 164 -25.47 -7.11 2.18
N PRO A 165 -25.31 -7.59 0.93
CA PRO A 165 -24.10 -7.38 0.12
C PRO A 165 -23.77 -5.90 -0.10
N GLU A 166 -24.80 -5.03 -0.11
CA GLU A 166 -24.65 -3.58 -0.21
C GLU A 166 -23.83 -2.96 0.93
N PHE A 167 -23.82 -3.59 2.11
CA PHE A 167 -23.09 -3.10 3.28
C PHE A 167 -21.57 -3.19 3.09
N LEU A 168 -21.05 -4.31 2.57
CA LEU A 168 -19.63 -4.46 2.26
C LEU A 168 -19.19 -3.45 1.19
N THR A 169 -19.99 -3.27 0.15
CA THR A 169 -19.74 -2.27 -0.90
C THR A 169 -19.68 -0.86 -0.30
N LYS A 170 -20.60 -0.52 0.61
CA LYS A 170 -20.63 0.78 1.29
C LYS A 170 -19.36 1.00 2.12
N ILE A 171 -18.98 0.05 2.98
CA ILE A 171 -17.79 0.19 3.82
C ILE A 171 -16.51 0.29 2.97
N ASN A 172 -16.36 -0.58 1.96
CA ASN A 172 -15.23 -0.53 1.03
C ASN A 172 -15.14 0.82 0.31
N SER A 173 -16.26 1.39 -0.10
CA SER A 173 -16.28 2.70 -0.74
C SER A 173 -15.82 3.84 0.18
N VAL A 174 -16.16 3.78 1.48
CA VAL A 174 -15.74 4.79 2.47
C VAL A 174 -14.25 4.67 2.75
N ILE A 175 -13.75 3.45 2.97
CA ILE A 175 -12.31 3.18 3.15
C ILE A 175 -11.51 3.67 1.94
N ARG A 176 -11.97 3.39 0.72
CA ARG A 176 -11.32 3.90 -0.51
C ARG A 176 -11.30 5.42 -0.57
N ARG A 177 -12.36 6.11 -0.11
CA ARG A 177 -12.39 7.58 -0.03
C ARG A 177 -11.39 8.11 0.99
N ILE A 178 -11.24 7.43 2.13
CA ILE A 178 -10.25 7.76 3.15
C ILE A 178 -8.83 7.63 2.59
N ASP A 179 -8.52 6.51 1.92
CA ASP A 179 -7.22 6.29 1.25
C ASP A 179 -6.89 7.41 0.27
N LEU A 180 -7.84 7.73 -0.60
CA LEU A 180 -7.70 8.81 -1.57
C LEU A 180 -7.47 10.12 -0.84
N THR A 181 -8.27 10.46 0.16
CA THR A 181 -8.11 11.70 0.92
C THR A 181 -6.70 11.81 1.53
N CYS A 182 -6.20 10.75 2.17
CA CYS A 182 -4.86 10.72 2.75
C CYS A 182 -3.76 10.87 1.68
N LYS A 183 -3.88 10.15 0.56
CA LYS A 183 -2.89 10.19 -0.53
C LYS A 183 -2.70 11.60 -1.12
N LEU A 184 -3.70 12.46 -0.97
CA LEU A 184 -3.77 13.77 -1.60
C LEU A 184 -3.46 14.89 -0.62
N LEU A 185 -4.03 14.83 0.58
CA LEU A 185 -3.88 15.87 1.57
C LEU A 185 -2.61 15.70 2.42
N ALA A 186 -2.19 14.47 2.73
CA ALA A 186 -1.00 14.25 3.57
C ALA A 186 0.27 14.87 2.97
N PRO A 187 0.58 14.68 1.66
CA PRO A 187 1.73 15.35 1.04
C PRO A 187 1.63 16.87 1.03
N VAL A 188 0.42 17.42 0.88
CA VAL A 188 0.21 18.87 0.89
C VAL A 188 0.55 19.42 2.27
N ILE A 189 0.00 18.83 3.33
CA ILE A 189 0.29 19.26 4.71
C ILE A 189 1.77 19.16 5.03
N THR A 190 2.42 18.03 4.71
CA THR A 190 3.86 17.92 4.98
C THR A 190 4.67 18.89 4.13
N GLY A 191 4.30 19.11 2.86
CA GLY A 191 4.94 20.09 1.99
C GLY A 191 4.85 21.51 2.53
N PHE A 192 3.71 21.88 3.13
CA PHE A 192 3.56 23.14 3.86
C PHE A 192 4.52 23.23 5.05
N ILE A 193 4.62 22.18 5.88
CA ILE A 193 5.55 22.18 7.02
C ILE A 193 7.00 22.34 6.56
N ILE A 194 7.40 21.61 5.52
CA ILE A 194 8.75 21.71 4.94
C ILE A 194 9.03 23.12 4.41
N SER A 195 8.08 23.71 3.70
CA SER A 195 8.26 25.00 3.01
C SER A 195 8.21 26.21 3.94
N PHE A 196 7.37 26.18 4.98
CA PHE A 196 7.12 27.33 5.85
C PHE A 196 7.81 27.24 7.22
N VAL A 197 8.17 26.03 7.67
CA VAL A 197 8.85 25.83 8.96
C VAL A 197 10.32 25.49 8.72
N SER A 198 10.59 24.23 8.36
CA SER A 198 11.89 23.77 7.86
C SER A 198 11.80 22.28 7.54
N LEU A 199 12.79 21.78 6.80
CA LEU A 199 12.94 20.36 6.54
C LEU A 199 13.19 19.56 7.84
N GLU A 200 14.03 20.06 8.74
CA GLU A 200 14.30 19.44 10.05
C GLU A 200 13.06 19.39 10.94
N ALA A 201 12.33 20.50 11.02
CA ALA A 201 11.10 20.58 11.80
C ALA A 201 10.03 19.62 11.27
N SER A 202 9.97 19.39 9.95
CA SER A 202 9.06 18.40 9.37
C SER A 202 9.40 16.98 9.83
N ALA A 203 10.68 16.59 9.86
CA ALA A 203 11.09 15.25 10.29
C ALA A 203 10.81 15.02 11.78
N ILE A 204 11.05 16.03 12.62
CA ILE A 204 10.70 16.01 14.05
C ILE A 204 9.18 15.89 14.22
N THR A 205 8.41 16.70 13.48
CA THR A 205 6.94 16.70 13.56
C THR A 205 6.37 15.34 13.17
N LEU A 206 6.88 14.71 12.11
CA LEU A 206 6.46 13.36 11.70
C LEU A 206 6.78 12.30 12.74
N ALA A 207 7.99 12.32 13.31
CA ALA A 207 8.39 11.35 14.33
C ALA A 207 7.51 11.48 15.58
N LEU A 208 7.24 12.71 16.03
CA LEU A 208 6.34 12.98 17.15
C LEU A 208 4.89 12.58 16.84
N TRP A 209 4.41 12.94 15.64
CA TRP A 209 3.07 12.62 15.19
C TRP A 209 2.84 11.10 15.17
N ASN A 210 3.73 10.32 14.55
CA ASN A 210 3.64 8.86 14.53
C ASN A 210 3.68 8.25 15.94
N THR A 211 4.53 8.80 16.82
CA THR A 211 4.63 8.33 18.21
C THR A 211 3.32 8.54 18.97
N VAL A 212 2.59 9.63 18.73
CA VAL A 212 1.28 9.87 19.36
C VAL A 212 0.19 9.05 18.67
N SER A 213 0.20 9.02 17.34
CA SER A 213 -0.81 8.35 16.51
C SER A 213 -0.91 6.86 16.83
N VAL A 214 0.22 6.16 17.03
CA VAL A 214 0.21 4.71 17.32
C VAL A 214 -0.58 4.35 18.57
N TRP A 215 -0.58 5.20 19.61
CA TRP A 215 -1.36 4.95 20.83
C TRP A 215 -2.85 5.11 20.56
N VAL A 216 -3.22 6.14 19.80
CA VAL A 216 -4.60 6.41 19.40
C VAL A 216 -5.10 5.28 18.49
N GLU A 217 -4.33 4.89 17.48
CA GLU A 217 -4.63 3.78 16.58
C GLU A 217 -4.80 2.46 17.34
N TYR A 218 -3.88 2.15 18.26
CA TYR A 218 -3.97 0.94 19.07
C TYR A 218 -5.26 0.91 19.88
N TRP A 219 -5.64 2.04 20.49
CA TRP A 219 -6.88 2.18 21.23
C TRP A 219 -8.11 2.02 20.31
N LEU A 220 -8.14 2.70 19.16
CA LEU A 220 -9.24 2.65 18.19
C LEU A 220 -9.45 1.22 17.67
N PHE A 221 -8.39 0.56 17.18
CA PHE A 221 -8.51 -0.79 16.64
C PHE A 221 -8.81 -1.84 17.70
N THR A 222 -8.29 -1.69 18.91
CA THR A 222 -8.62 -2.58 20.03
C THR A 222 -10.08 -2.39 20.47
N SER A 223 -10.60 -1.16 20.44
CA SER A 223 -12.02 -0.86 20.67
C SER A 223 -12.91 -1.57 19.65
N VAL A 224 -12.55 -1.52 18.35
CA VAL A 224 -13.27 -2.23 17.29
C VAL A 224 -13.22 -3.75 17.49
N TYR A 225 -12.04 -4.31 17.78
CA TYR A 225 -11.87 -5.75 17.99
C TYR A 225 -12.69 -6.27 19.17
N ASN A 226 -12.66 -5.56 20.30
CA ASN A 226 -13.42 -5.95 21.50
C ASN A 226 -14.92 -5.67 21.36
N GLY A 227 -15.30 -4.65 20.59
CA GLY A 227 -16.69 -4.26 20.39
C GLY A 227 -17.46 -5.12 19.39
N ILE A 228 -16.77 -5.80 18.46
CA ILE A 228 -17.40 -6.66 17.44
C ILE A 228 -17.05 -8.13 17.72
N PRO A 229 -17.93 -8.91 18.39
CA PRO A 229 -17.62 -10.28 18.81
C PRO A 229 -17.31 -11.23 17.64
N ALA A 230 -17.88 -10.96 16.45
CA ALA A 230 -17.61 -11.72 15.23
C ALA A 230 -16.11 -11.75 14.87
N LEU A 231 -15.36 -10.66 15.13
CA LEU A 231 -13.92 -10.61 14.90
C LEU A 231 -13.16 -11.55 15.85
N GLY A 232 -13.57 -11.58 17.12
CA GLY A 232 -13.01 -12.48 18.14
C GLY A 232 -13.26 -13.95 17.79
N GLU A 233 -14.50 -14.30 17.47
CA GLU A 233 -14.87 -15.66 17.07
C GLU A 233 -14.16 -16.11 15.80
N SER A 234 -14.12 -15.27 14.77
CA SER A 234 -13.43 -15.57 13.50
C SER A 234 -11.93 -15.82 13.73
N SER A 235 -11.29 -14.99 14.56
CA SER A 235 -9.89 -15.18 14.96
C SER A 235 -9.68 -16.49 15.72
N GLN A 236 -10.57 -16.86 16.65
CA GLN A 236 -10.45 -18.13 17.38
C GLN A 236 -10.67 -19.35 16.48
N LYS A 237 -11.70 -19.32 15.63
CA LYS A 237 -11.98 -20.35 14.62
C LYS A 237 -10.81 -20.54 13.66
N ARG A 238 -10.10 -19.47 13.30
CA ARG A 238 -8.87 -19.52 12.49
C ARG A 238 -7.75 -20.22 13.24
N MET A 239 -7.47 -19.82 14.49
CA MET A 239 -6.40 -20.42 15.29
C MET A 239 -6.64 -21.91 15.56
N ALA A 240 -7.88 -22.31 15.84
CA ALA A 240 -8.24 -23.71 16.03
C ALA A 240 -7.97 -24.57 14.77
N ARG A 241 -8.32 -24.06 13.58
CA ARG A 241 -8.06 -24.75 12.30
C ARG A 241 -6.56 -24.94 12.02
N LEU A 242 -5.74 -23.95 12.37
CA LEU A 242 -4.28 -24.04 12.22
C LEU A 242 -3.68 -25.07 13.18
N SER A 243 -4.11 -25.09 14.43
CA SER A 243 -3.64 -26.09 15.42
C SER A 243 -4.00 -27.53 15.00
N GLN A 244 -5.20 -27.77 14.46
CA GLN A 244 -5.58 -29.08 13.91
C GLN A 244 -4.72 -29.49 12.71
N SER A 245 -4.45 -28.54 11.81
CA SER A 245 -3.63 -28.78 10.61
C SER A 245 -2.18 -29.14 10.96
N ASP A 246 -1.60 -28.49 11.97
CA ASP A 246 -0.24 -28.80 12.43
C ASP A 246 -0.17 -30.17 13.12
N GLN A 247 -1.20 -30.54 13.90
CA GLN A 247 -1.26 -31.83 14.62
C GLN A 247 -1.40 -33.03 13.66
N GLN A 248 -2.14 -32.85 12.55
CA GLN A 248 -2.28 -33.87 11.50
C GLN A 248 -1.02 -34.00 10.64
N ARG A 249 -0.20 -32.95 10.54
CA ARG A 249 1.08 -32.97 9.82
C ARG A 249 2.22 -33.62 10.62
N SER A 250 2.12 -33.62 11.95
CA SER A 250 3.09 -34.26 12.85
C SER A 250 2.88 -35.76 13.08
N ASN A 251 1.75 -36.34 12.64
CA ASN A 251 1.49 -37.78 12.66
C ASN A 251 1.63 -38.34 11.23
N PRO A 252 2.83 -38.75 10.77
CA PRO A 252 2.92 -39.48 9.52
C PRO A 252 2.28 -40.86 9.74
N THR A 253 1.14 -41.09 9.12
CA THR A 253 0.63 -42.45 8.91
C THR A 253 1.69 -43.28 8.19
N LEU A 254 2.16 -44.32 8.88
CA LEU A 254 3.08 -45.36 8.43
C LEU A 254 2.46 -46.22 7.33
N GLU A 255 2.14 -45.68 6.16
CA GLU A 255 1.62 -46.51 5.06
C GLU A 255 2.02 -45.93 3.69
N GLU A 256 3.31 -45.91 3.35
CA GLU A 256 3.72 -45.79 1.92
C GLU A 256 5.17 -46.21 1.60
N ASP A 257 5.77 -47.13 2.39
CA ASP A 257 7.17 -47.54 2.19
C ASP A 257 7.35 -48.99 1.69
N SER A 258 6.33 -49.60 1.10
CA SER A 258 6.38 -51.00 0.66
C SER A 258 5.83 -51.23 -0.75
N LEU A 259 6.32 -50.54 -1.78
CA LEU A 259 6.30 -51.06 -3.15
C LEU A 259 7.20 -50.23 -4.08
N PHE A 260 8.43 -50.68 -4.31
CA PHE A 260 8.97 -51.02 -5.64
C PHE A 260 10.49 -51.18 -5.58
N SER A 261 10.92 -52.43 -5.69
CA SER A 261 12.30 -52.86 -5.89
C SER A 261 12.60 -53.14 -7.38
N VAL A 262 13.81 -52.78 -7.82
CA VAL A 262 14.59 -53.30 -8.99
C VAL A 262 14.00 -52.98 -10.40
N THR A 263 14.69 -52.42 -11.42
CA THR A 263 15.97 -52.80 -12.05
C THR A 263 16.42 -51.74 -13.09
N GLY A 264 17.74 -51.49 -13.20
CA GLY A 264 18.56 -51.23 -14.40
C GLY A 264 18.13 -50.23 -15.49
N GLY A 265 18.91 -49.15 -15.66
CA GLY A 265 18.91 -48.28 -16.85
C GLY A 265 19.60 -46.93 -16.60
N SER A 266 20.90 -46.84 -16.91
CA SER A 266 21.83 -45.78 -16.53
C SER A 266 21.77 -44.49 -17.38
N SER A 267 21.99 -43.36 -16.69
CA SER A 267 22.36 -42.00 -17.12
C SER A 267 21.34 -41.04 -17.74
N GLU A 268 20.57 -41.34 -18.78
CA GLU A 268 19.70 -40.29 -19.39
C GLU A 268 18.39 -40.01 -18.63
N LEU A 269 17.91 -41.00 -17.87
CA LEU A 269 16.67 -40.86 -17.09
C LEU A 269 16.87 -40.00 -15.83
N VAL A 270 18.11 -39.87 -15.35
CA VAL A 270 18.47 -39.21 -14.09
C VAL A 270 18.36 -37.69 -14.22
N ASP A 271 18.85 -37.10 -15.32
CA ASP A 271 18.75 -35.64 -15.56
C ASP A 271 17.30 -35.18 -15.77
N ARG A 272 16.47 -35.98 -16.46
CA ARG A 272 15.05 -35.65 -16.65
C ARG A 272 14.24 -35.79 -15.37
N LYS A 273 14.60 -36.76 -14.49
CA LYS A 273 14.01 -36.87 -13.15
C LYS A 273 14.47 -35.73 -12.24
N HIS A 274 15.74 -35.35 -12.28
CA HIS A 274 16.28 -34.27 -11.44
C HIS A 274 15.72 -32.91 -11.84
N SER A 275 15.63 -32.62 -13.14
CA SER A 275 14.99 -31.41 -13.68
C SER A 275 13.49 -31.36 -13.38
N LYS A 276 12.77 -32.48 -13.48
CA LYS A 276 11.36 -32.54 -13.04
C LYS A 276 11.21 -32.36 -11.53
N LYS A 277 12.08 -32.95 -10.71
CA LYS A 277 12.06 -32.83 -9.24
C LYS A 277 12.45 -31.42 -8.78
N LEU A 278 13.35 -30.75 -9.50
CA LEU A 278 13.68 -29.33 -9.31
C LEU A 278 12.55 -28.43 -9.78
N CYS A 279 11.93 -28.71 -10.92
CA CYS A 279 10.80 -27.94 -11.45
C CYS A 279 9.56 -28.10 -10.57
N GLU A 280 9.33 -29.30 -10.00
CA GLU A 280 8.31 -29.57 -8.99
C GLU A 280 8.63 -28.84 -7.68
N LYS A 281 9.87 -28.93 -7.16
CA LYS A 281 10.29 -28.13 -5.98
C LYS A 281 10.21 -26.62 -6.18
N ILE A 282 10.53 -26.13 -7.39
CA ILE A 282 10.43 -24.71 -7.76
C ILE A 282 8.96 -24.32 -7.92
N SER A 283 8.11 -25.21 -8.43
CA SER A 283 6.65 -24.99 -8.51
C SER A 283 5.96 -25.05 -7.14
N GLU A 284 6.55 -25.77 -6.18
CA GLU A 284 6.13 -25.79 -4.78
C GLU A 284 6.60 -24.56 -4.00
N ILE A 285 7.48 -23.72 -4.56
CA ILE A 285 7.76 -22.41 -3.99
C ILE A 285 6.46 -21.61 -4.11
N PRO A 286 5.87 -21.15 -2.99
CA PRO A 286 4.57 -20.50 -2.97
C PRO A 286 4.51 -19.26 -3.87
N TYR A 287 5.67 -18.64 -4.12
CA TYR A 287 5.83 -17.54 -5.06
C TYR A 287 5.53 -17.96 -6.52
N VAL A 288 6.11 -19.07 -6.99
CA VAL A 288 5.93 -19.56 -8.37
C VAL A 288 4.52 -20.06 -8.58
N ALA A 289 3.93 -20.72 -7.59
CA ALA A 289 2.54 -21.13 -7.61
C ALA A 289 1.58 -19.92 -7.76
N ALA A 290 1.80 -18.85 -6.98
CA ALA A 290 0.98 -17.63 -7.06
C ALA A 290 1.09 -16.94 -8.43
N TRP A 291 2.30 -16.80 -8.97
CA TRP A 291 2.52 -16.23 -10.31
C TRP A 291 1.87 -17.08 -11.42
N LYS A 292 1.95 -18.41 -11.31
CA LYS A 292 1.31 -19.33 -12.26
C LYS A 292 -0.21 -19.22 -12.24
N VAL A 293 -0.82 -18.99 -11.07
CA VAL A 293 -2.26 -18.75 -10.95
C VAL A 293 -2.61 -17.39 -11.57
N TYR A 294 -1.88 -16.33 -11.23
CA TYR A 294 -2.11 -14.99 -11.78
C TYR A 294 -2.06 -14.96 -13.31
N LEU A 295 -1.03 -15.56 -13.92
CA LEU A 295 -0.85 -15.58 -15.38
C LEU A 295 -1.93 -16.34 -16.15
N LYS A 296 -2.70 -17.21 -15.47
CA LYS A 296 -3.83 -17.91 -16.07
C LYS A 296 -5.13 -17.11 -16.04
N GLN A 297 -5.20 -16.04 -15.27
CA GLN A 297 -6.41 -15.23 -15.13
C GLN A 297 -6.65 -14.37 -16.38
N PRO A 298 -7.91 -14.18 -16.83
CA PRO A 298 -8.21 -13.34 -18.00
C PRO A 298 -7.81 -11.87 -17.80
N VAL A 299 -7.69 -11.44 -16.53
CA VAL A 299 -7.31 -10.08 -16.12
C VAL A 299 -5.78 -9.87 -16.04
N ALA A 300 -4.96 -10.89 -16.33
CA ALA A 300 -3.51 -10.80 -16.24
C ALA A 300 -2.92 -9.74 -17.18
N ILE A 301 -3.42 -9.67 -18.43
CA ILE A 301 -2.93 -8.72 -19.43
C ILE A 301 -3.31 -7.27 -19.07
N PRO A 302 -4.58 -6.94 -18.73
CA PRO A 302 -4.92 -5.62 -18.19
C PRO A 302 -4.10 -5.22 -16.95
N GLY A 303 -3.87 -6.17 -16.04
CA GLY A 303 -3.02 -5.94 -14.86
C GLY A 303 -1.55 -5.66 -15.21
N LEU A 304 -1.00 -6.35 -16.22
CA LEU A 304 0.34 -6.08 -16.73
C LEU A 304 0.43 -4.71 -17.43
N ALA A 305 -0.58 -4.34 -18.20
CA ALA A 305 -0.67 -3.01 -18.82
C ALA A 305 -0.72 -1.91 -17.74
N LEU A 306 -1.47 -2.13 -16.66
CA LEU A 306 -1.50 -1.24 -15.50
C LEU A 306 -0.11 -1.12 -14.85
N ALA A 307 0.60 -2.23 -14.67
CA ALA A 307 1.96 -2.21 -14.14
C ALA A 307 2.92 -1.39 -15.02
N PHE A 308 2.88 -1.55 -16.35
CA PHE A 308 3.69 -0.73 -17.27
C PHE A 308 3.34 0.76 -17.20
N LEU A 309 2.07 1.08 -16.99
CA LEU A 309 1.61 2.46 -16.87
C LEU A 309 2.14 3.11 -15.58
N TYR A 310 2.28 2.33 -14.49
CA TYR A 310 2.92 2.77 -13.25
C TYR A 310 4.45 2.89 -13.32
N PHE A 311 5.13 2.37 -14.35
CA PHE A 311 6.55 2.67 -14.61
C PHE A 311 6.79 4.10 -15.15
N THR A 312 5.73 4.90 -15.32
CA THR A 312 5.90 6.29 -15.70
C THR A 312 6.70 7.08 -14.66
N VAL A 313 7.81 7.68 -15.09
CA VAL A 313 8.60 8.63 -14.29
C VAL A 313 7.92 10.01 -14.25
N LEU A 314 7.01 10.28 -15.20
CA LEU A 314 6.21 11.51 -15.29
C LEU A 314 5.07 11.49 -14.26
N SER A 315 5.45 11.60 -12.99
CA SER A 315 4.56 11.63 -11.84
C SER A 315 5.10 12.60 -10.82
N PHE A 316 4.23 13.29 -10.08
CA PHE A 316 4.61 14.12 -8.92
C PHE A 316 5.20 13.30 -7.74
N GLY A 317 5.88 12.19 -8.03
CA GLY A 317 6.77 11.47 -7.12
C GLY A 317 8.19 12.04 -7.16
N THR A 318 9.09 11.37 -6.44
CA THR A 318 10.42 11.86 -6.06
C THR A 318 11.27 12.35 -7.23
N LEU A 319 11.31 11.61 -8.34
CA LEU A 319 12.13 11.94 -9.50
C LEU A 319 11.70 13.26 -10.17
N MET A 320 10.41 13.40 -10.51
CA MET A 320 9.91 14.61 -11.17
C MET A 320 9.96 15.83 -10.23
N THR A 321 9.60 15.66 -8.96
CA THR A 321 9.66 16.76 -7.99
C THR A 321 11.08 17.28 -7.87
N ALA A 322 12.05 16.38 -7.83
CA ALA A 322 13.44 16.78 -7.69
C ALA A 322 14.02 17.37 -8.99
N THR A 323 13.60 16.92 -10.18
CA THR A 323 13.97 17.60 -11.43
C THR A 323 13.39 19.01 -11.53
N LEU A 324 12.15 19.20 -11.08
CA LEU A 324 11.51 20.53 -11.07
C LEU A 324 12.18 21.47 -10.06
N GLU A 325 12.57 20.95 -8.91
CA GLU A 325 13.34 21.70 -7.92
C GLU A 325 14.73 22.08 -8.44
N TRP A 326 15.42 21.17 -9.14
CA TRP A 326 16.69 21.46 -9.82
C TRP A 326 16.53 22.56 -10.88
N GLU A 327 15.42 22.56 -11.60
CA GLU A 327 15.09 23.63 -12.57
C GLU A 327 14.74 24.97 -11.90
N GLY A 328 14.72 25.04 -10.57
CA GLY A 328 14.48 26.25 -9.79
C GLY A 328 13.00 26.54 -9.52
N ILE A 329 12.11 25.57 -9.71
CA ILE A 329 10.70 25.72 -9.35
C ILE A 329 10.56 25.69 -7.82
N PRO A 330 9.95 26.72 -7.20
CA PRO A 330 9.75 26.73 -5.77
C PRO A 330 8.90 25.54 -5.29
N ALA A 331 9.28 24.94 -4.16
CA ALA A 331 8.61 23.77 -3.60
C ALA A 331 7.09 23.95 -3.40
N TYR A 332 6.63 25.15 -3.06
CA TYR A 332 5.20 25.43 -2.90
C TYR A 332 4.42 25.30 -4.23
N VAL A 333 5.02 25.67 -5.37
CA VAL A 333 4.40 25.55 -6.70
C VAL A 333 4.27 24.08 -7.08
N ILE A 334 5.31 23.30 -6.81
CA ILE A 334 5.30 21.84 -6.99
C ILE A 334 4.22 21.21 -6.10
N GLY A 335 4.12 21.65 -4.84
CA GLY A 335 3.09 21.22 -3.89
C GLY A 335 1.67 21.53 -4.36
N ILE A 336 1.42 22.73 -4.87
CA ILE A 336 0.12 23.13 -5.44
C ILE A 336 -0.22 22.28 -6.67
N ALA A 337 0.72 22.11 -7.60
CA ALA A 337 0.49 21.31 -8.80
C ALA A 337 0.23 19.83 -8.47
N ARG A 338 0.92 19.28 -7.47
CA ARG A 338 0.62 17.96 -6.91
C ARG A 338 -0.78 17.91 -6.30
N GLY A 339 -1.19 18.96 -5.58
CA GLY A 339 -2.55 19.11 -5.06
C GLY A 339 -3.62 19.15 -6.15
N ILE A 340 -3.38 19.87 -7.25
CA ILE A 340 -4.28 19.91 -8.41
C ILE A 340 -4.35 18.54 -9.09
N SER A 341 -3.19 17.93 -9.34
CA SER A 341 -3.06 16.58 -9.89
C SER A 341 -3.79 15.54 -9.05
N ALA A 342 -3.75 15.73 -7.74
CA ALA A 342 -4.47 14.94 -6.77
C ALA A 342 -6.00 15.11 -6.87
N VAL A 343 -6.49 16.36 -6.93
CA VAL A 343 -7.92 16.65 -7.15
C VAL A 343 -8.41 16.04 -8.46
N ILE A 344 -7.63 16.13 -9.55
CA ILE A 344 -7.95 15.48 -10.83
C ILE A 344 -8.06 13.95 -10.67
N GLY A 345 -7.18 13.35 -9.84
CA GLY A 345 -7.29 11.94 -9.46
C GLY A 345 -8.58 11.61 -8.70
N ILE A 346 -9.08 12.48 -7.82
CA ILE A 346 -10.40 12.30 -7.17
C ILE A 346 -11.51 12.40 -8.22
N VAL A 347 -11.45 13.42 -9.07
CA VAL A 347 -12.44 13.64 -10.13
C VAL A 347 -12.54 12.40 -11.02
N ALA A 348 -11.43 11.73 -11.30
CA ALA A 348 -11.39 10.45 -12.01
C ALA A 348 -12.26 9.37 -11.35
N THR A 349 -12.36 9.34 -10.01
CA THR A 349 -13.17 8.36 -9.27
C THR A 349 -14.67 8.61 -9.38
N VAL A 350 -15.08 9.85 -9.66
CA VAL A 350 -16.48 10.20 -9.94
C VAL A 350 -16.78 10.09 -11.43
N ALA A 351 -15.83 10.48 -12.28
CA ALA A 351 -15.94 10.39 -13.73
C ALA A 351 -16.00 8.93 -14.22
N TYR A 352 -15.27 8.03 -13.56
CA TYR A 352 -15.24 6.61 -13.89
C TYR A 352 -16.63 5.94 -13.90
N PRO A 353 -17.41 5.92 -12.79
CA PRO A 353 -18.72 5.29 -12.78
C PRO A 353 -19.72 5.99 -13.72
N MET A 354 -19.61 7.31 -13.91
CA MET A 354 -20.42 8.03 -14.89
C MET A 354 -20.16 7.54 -16.32
N LEU A 355 -18.89 7.38 -16.68
CA LEU A 355 -18.51 6.90 -18.00
C LEU A 355 -18.86 5.41 -18.14
N GLN A 356 -18.62 4.61 -17.11
CA GLN A 356 -18.94 3.19 -17.06
C GLN A 356 -20.45 2.91 -17.21
N SER A 357 -21.31 3.75 -16.63
CA SER A 357 -22.77 3.61 -16.80
C SER A 357 -23.23 3.77 -18.25
N LYS A 358 -22.42 4.45 -19.08
CA LYS A 358 -22.70 4.71 -20.50
C LYS A 358 -21.93 3.78 -21.44
N ILE A 359 -20.73 3.34 -21.05
CA ILE A 359 -19.88 2.46 -21.83
C ILE A 359 -19.33 1.32 -20.96
N THR A 360 -19.24 0.10 -21.52
CA THR A 360 -18.75 -1.07 -20.78
C THR A 360 -17.38 -0.83 -20.13
N THR A 361 -17.08 -1.55 -19.04
CA THR A 361 -15.82 -1.44 -18.27
C THR A 361 -14.57 -1.48 -19.15
N ILE A 362 -14.54 -2.38 -20.14
CA ILE A 362 -13.41 -2.52 -21.08
C ILE A 362 -13.24 -1.27 -21.95
N ARG A 363 -14.34 -0.71 -22.47
CA ARG A 363 -14.31 0.50 -23.30
C ARG A 363 -13.90 1.73 -22.48
N THR A 364 -14.35 1.80 -21.23
CA THR A 364 -13.93 2.85 -20.28
C THR A 364 -12.43 2.80 -20.04
N GLY A 365 -11.87 1.60 -19.81
CA GLY A 365 -10.43 1.41 -19.69
C GLY A 365 -9.66 1.86 -20.94
N LEU A 366 -10.12 1.45 -22.13
CA LEU A 366 -9.48 1.84 -23.39
C LEU A 366 -9.49 3.37 -23.60
N TRP A 367 -10.63 4.02 -23.35
CA TRP A 367 -10.74 5.49 -23.43
C TRP A 367 -9.79 6.19 -22.46
N SER A 368 -9.64 5.63 -21.26
CA SER A 368 -8.76 6.16 -20.22
C SER A 368 -7.29 6.14 -20.63
N VAL A 369 -6.83 5.04 -21.25
CA VAL A 369 -5.46 4.94 -21.77
C VAL A 369 -5.20 5.94 -22.90
N TRP A 370 -6.15 6.07 -23.84
CA TRP A 370 -6.04 7.06 -24.92
C TRP A 370 -6.05 8.50 -24.39
N SER A 371 -6.91 8.79 -23.42
CA SER A 371 -6.94 10.09 -22.73
C SER A 371 -5.62 10.38 -22.04
N GLN A 372 -5.02 9.41 -21.35
CA GLN A 372 -3.72 9.59 -20.72
C GLN A 372 -2.61 9.85 -21.75
N TRP A 373 -2.55 9.06 -22.82
CA TRP A 373 -1.53 9.20 -23.85
C TRP A 373 -1.61 10.57 -24.55
N THR A 374 -2.82 11.00 -24.92
CA THR A 374 -3.04 12.31 -25.53
C THR A 374 -2.66 13.46 -24.59
N CYS A 375 -2.96 13.37 -23.30
CA CYS A 375 -2.58 14.39 -22.30
C CYS A 375 -1.07 14.49 -22.08
N LEU A 376 -0.30 13.45 -22.41
CA LEU A 376 1.17 13.44 -22.30
C LEU A 376 1.89 13.91 -23.57
N LEU A 377 1.21 14.03 -24.72
CA LEU A 377 1.81 14.57 -25.94
C LEU A 377 2.43 15.98 -25.76
N PRO A 378 1.81 16.92 -25.02
CA PRO A 378 2.43 18.22 -24.79
C PRO A 378 3.70 18.15 -23.93
N CYS A 379 3.90 17.10 -23.11
CA CYS A 379 5.17 16.88 -22.40
C CYS A 379 6.33 16.67 -23.39
N ILE A 380 6.08 15.93 -24.47
CA ILE A 380 7.08 15.69 -25.53
C ILE A 380 7.42 17.02 -26.21
N ALA A 381 6.42 17.84 -26.50
CA ALA A 381 6.64 19.18 -27.05
C ALA A 381 7.40 20.09 -26.07
N ALA A 382 7.10 20.00 -24.76
CA ALA A 382 7.81 20.76 -23.72
C ALA A 382 9.30 20.42 -23.64
N MET A 383 9.68 19.14 -23.84
CA MET A 383 11.09 18.74 -23.88
C MET A 383 11.87 19.37 -25.04
N TRP A 384 11.19 19.70 -26.14
CA TRP A 384 11.83 20.31 -27.32
C TRP A 384 11.96 21.84 -27.17
N ILE A 385 11.15 22.45 -26.31
CA ILE A 385 11.25 23.86 -25.95
C ILE A 385 12.40 24.01 -24.94
N HIS A 386 13.58 24.37 -25.43
CA HIS A 386 14.80 24.53 -24.63
C HIS A 386 14.59 25.48 -23.43
N ARG A 387 15.00 25.01 -22.23
CA ARG A 387 15.22 25.72 -20.94
C ARG A 387 14.43 27.01 -20.74
N GLY A 388 13.21 26.88 -20.22
CA GLY A 388 12.47 27.99 -19.62
C GLY A 388 11.39 27.48 -18.68
N PHE A 389 11.02 28.29 -17.68
CA PHE A 389 9.95 27.99 -16.72
C PHE A 389 8.66 27.49 -17.40
N LEU A 390 8.37 27.98 -18.61
CA LEU A 390 7.24 27.56 -19.44
C LEU A 390 7.22 26.03 -19.70
N SER A 391 8.38 25.43 -19.97
CA SER A 391 8.49 23.98 -20.21
C SER A 391 8.12 23.19 -18.94
N SER A 392 8.65 23.60 -17.79
CA SER A 392 8.34 23.02 -16.48
C SER A 392 6.85 23.14 -16.15
N TYR A 393 6.21 24.29 -16.41
CA TYR A 393 4.77 24.47 -16.19
C TYR A 393 3.90 23.64 -17.14
N ILE A 394 4.25 23.53 -18.42
CA ILE A 394 3.55 22.66 -19.39
C ILE A 394 3.68 21.20 -18.95
N LEU A 395 4.89 20.78 -18.57
CA LEU A 395 5.15 19.43 -18.03
C LEU A 395 4.26 19.15 -16.81
N MET A 396 4.25 20.06 -15.82
CA MET A 396 3.43 19.93 -14.61
C MET A 396 1.93 19.87 -14.94
N GLY A 397 1.44 20.73 -15.84
CA GLY A 397 0.03 20.77 -16.24
C GLY A 397 -0.42 19.51 -16.97
N SER A 398 0.35 19.07 -17.97
CA SER A 398 0.07 17.84 -18.72
C SER A 398 0.14 16.59 -17.84
N VAL A 399 1.12 16.51 -16.95
CA VAL A 399 1.19 15.41 -15.96
C VAL A 399 0.00 15.45 -15.01
N ALA A 400 -0.43 16.63 -14.56
CA ALA A 400 -1.60 16.76 -13.70
C ALA A 400 -2.88 16.26 -14.39
N ILE A 401 -3.13 16.66 -15.63
CA ILE A 401 -4.31 16.25 -16.40
C ILE A 401 -4.27 14.76 -16.75
N SER A 402 -3.10 14.22 -17.10
CA SER A 402 -2.93 12.80 -17.43
C SER A 402 -3.31 11.85 -16.28
N ARG A 403 -3.36 12.34 -15.03
CA ARG A 403 -3.84 11.55 -13.88
C ARG A 403 -5.29 11.09 -14.04
N LEU A 404 -6.11 11.85 -14.75
CA LEU A 404 -7.50 11.47 -14.99
C LEU A 404 -7.55 10.11 -15.70
N GLY A 405 -6.81 9.97 -16.81
CA GLY A 405 -6.73 8.72 -17.56
C GLY A 405 -6.08 7.60 -16.75
N LEU A 406 -5.00 7.89 -16.00
CA LEU A 406 -4.32 6.90 -15.17
C LEU A 406 -5.23 6.28 -14.11
N TRP A 407 -5.93 7.12 -13.34
CA TRP A 407 -6.80 6.66 -12.26
C TRP A 407 -8.09 6.00 -12.79
N MET A 408 -8.65 6.48 -13.91
CA MET A 408 -9.79 5.81 -14.54
C MET A 408 -9.40 4.43 -15.09
N PHE A 409 -8.19 4.29 -15.63
CA PHE A 409 -7.68 2.99 -16.09
C PHE A 409 -7.45 2.04 -14.90
N ASP A 410 -6.83 2.51 -13.82
CA ASP A 410 -6.65 1.74 -12.58
C ASP A 410 -7.98 1.20 -12.05
N LEU A 411 -9.01 2.06 -11.93
CA LEU A 411 -10.35 1.64 -11.52
C LEU A 411 -10.97 0.62 -12.48
N SER A 412 -10.75 0.76 -13.79
CA SER A 412 -11.26 -0.19 -14.78
C SER A 412 -10.65 -1.58 -14.63
N VAL A 413 -9.34 -1.66 -14.37
CA VAL A 413 -8.62 -2.91 -14.18
C VAL A 413 -8.98 -3.53 -12.82
N LEU A 414 -9.08 -2.71 -11.77
CA LEU A 414 -9.49 -3.17 -10.44
C LEU A 414 -10.88 -3.80 -10.48
N GLN A 415 -11.83 -3.17 -11.18
CA GLN A 415 -13.18 -3.72 -11.33
C GLN A 415 -13.20 -4.99 -12.17
N GLN A 416 -12.34 -5.11 -13.19
CA GLN A 416 -12.17 -6.36 -13.93
C GLN A 416 -11.64 -7.47 -13.02
N MET A 417 -10.62 -7.18 -12.18
CA MET A 417 -10.05 -8.14 -11.23
C MET A 417 -11.04 -8.58 -10.15
N GLN A 418 -12.00 -7.72 -9.77
CA GLN A 418 -13.05 -8.06 -8.81
C GLN A 418 -14.20 -8.86 -9.42
N ALA A 419 -14.40 -8.75 -10.73
CA ALA A 419 -15.48 -9.43 -11.45
C ALA A 419 -15.06 -10.79 -12.05
N SER A 420 -13.76 -11.06 -12.14
CA SER A 420 -13.15 -12.33 -12.57
C SER A 420 -12.89 -13.24 -11.39
#